data_AF-A0A4U1GP48-F1
#
_entry.id   AF-A0A4U1GP48-F1
#
_cell.length_a   1.000
_cell.length_b   1.000
_cell.length_c   1.000
_cell.angle_alpha   90.00
_cell.angle_beta   90.00
_cell.angle_gamma   90.00
#
_symmetry.space_group_name_H-M   'P 1'
#
loop_
_entity.id
_entity.type
_entity.pdbx_description
1 polymer ?
#
loop_
_entity_poly.entity_id
_entity_poly.type
_entity_poly.pdbx_seq_one_letter_code
_entity_poly.pdbx_strand_id
1 'polypeptide(L)'
;MKPIEFPEQNAIATSEDENVQPLPCRISKDGTQVISCWEITEADFERLKRNPRIYISQLTFGANIPPLFATTDKHDLFTYKQPEQ
;
A
#
# COMPACT_ATOMS: atom_id res chain seq x y z
N MET A 1 8.21 -0.81 8.82
CA MET A 1 6.75 -1.04 8.66
C MET A 1 6.61 -2.41 8.01
N LYS A 2 5.47 -3.09 8.13
CA LYS A 2 5.24 -4.35 7.39
C LYS A 2 3.88 -4.30 6.68
N PRO A 3 3.78 -4.85 5.47
CA PRO A 3 2.48 -4.98 4.84
C PRO A 3 1.62 -5.98 5.63
N ILE A 4 0.32 -5.73 5.70
CA ILE A 4 -0.63 -6.59 6.40
C ILE A 4 -1.85 -6.86 5.53
N GLU A 5 -2.52 -7.98 5.78
CA GLU A 5 -3.84 -8.22 5.22
C GLU A 5 -4.87 -7.23 5.80
N PHE A 6 -5.88 -6.91 5.00
CA PHE A 6 -6.92 -5.95 5.38
C PHE A 6 -8.27 -6.30 4.73
N PRO A 7 -9.42 -5.89 5.30
CA PRO A 7 -10.74 -6.37 4.88
C PRO A 7 -11.06 -6.16 3.39
N GLU A 8 -10.56 -5.07 2.81
CA GLU A 8 -10.85 -4.69 1.43
C GLU A 8 -9.93 -5.37 0.39
N GLN A 9 -8.96 -6.18 0.83
CA GLN A 9 -8.00 -6.94 0.00
C GLN A 9 -8.71 -7.86 -1.01
N ASN A 10 -8.17 -7.96 -2.22
CA ASN A 10 -8.64 -8.88 -3.25
C ASN A 10 -7.52 -9.55 -4.07
N ALA A 11 -6.26 -9.23 -3.79
CA ALA A 11 -5.10 -9.77 -4.48
C ALA A 11 -3.88 -9.84 -3.55
N ILE A 12 -2.86 -10.59 -3.98
CA ILE A 12 -1.53 -10.59 -3.39
C ILE A 12 -0.56 -10.39 -4.54
N ALA A 13 0.17 -9.27 -4.55
CA ALA A 13 1.22 -9.03 -5.52
C ALA A 13 2.49 -9.80 -5.12
N THR A 14 3.01 -10.61 -6.02
CA THR A 14 4.17 -11.48 -5.80
C THR A 14 5.15 -11.41 -6.98
N SER A 15 6.32 -12.00 -6.81
CA SER A 15 7.37 -12.14 -7.82
C SER A 15 7.98 -13.54 -7.72
N GLU A 16 8.65 -14.00 -8.78
CA GLU A 16 9.50 -15.22 -8.74
C GLU A 16 10.81 -14.97 -7.97
N ASP A 17 11.19 -13.72 -7.74
CA ASP A 17 12.34 -13.34 -6.90
C ASP A 17 12.03 -13.61 -5.43
N GLU A 18 12.78 -14.55 -4.83
CA GLU A 18 12.66 -14.96 -3.43
C GLU A 18 12.90 -13.83 -2.42
N ASN A 19 13.55 -12.74 -2.84
CA ASN A 19 13.80 -11.58 -2.00
C ASN A 19 12.60 -10.62 -1.95
N VAL A 20 11.61 -10.80 -2.84
CA VAL A 20 10.41 -9.97 -2.86
C VAL A 20 9.37 -10.57 -1.92
N GLN A 21 9.07 -9.83 -0.85
CA GLN A 21 8.01 -10.19 0.06
C GLN A 21 6.64 -10.02 -0.62
N PRO A 22 5.70 -10.97 -0.46
CA PRO A 22 4.33 -10.81 -0.93
C PRO A 22 3.69 -9.54 -0.38
N LEU A 23 2.94 -8.84 -1.22
CA LEU A 23 2.23 -7.62 -0.86
C LEU A 23 0.71 -7.86 -0.97
N PRO A 24 0.02 -8.10 0.16
CA PRO A 24 -1.43 -8.12 0.19
C PRO A 24 -1.98 -6.75 -0.24
N CYS A 25 -2.89 -6.76 -1.21
CA CYS A 25 -3.39 -5.52 -1.79
C CYS A 25 -4.83 -5.63 -2.30
N ARG A 26 -5.42 -4.46 -2.53
CA ARG A 26 -6.67 -4.31 -3.27
C ARG A 26 -6.35 -3.65 -4.59
N ILE A 27 -6.73 -4.30 -5.68
CA ILE A 27 -6.72 -3.73 -7.03
C ILE A 27 -8.13 -3.21 -7.32
N SER A 28 -8.25 -1.96 -7.74
CA SER A 28 -9.54 -1.38 -8.16
C SER A 28 -10.13 -2.16 -9.35
N LYS A 29 -11.45 -2.09 -9.54
CA LYS A 29 -12.15 -2.85 -10.59
C LYS A 29 -11.65 -2.54 -12.01
N ASP A 30 -11.22 -1.31 -12.24
CA ASP A 30 -10.63 -0.83 -13.50
C ASP A 30 -9.11 -1.07 -13.60
N GLY A 31 -8.48 -1.61 -12.55
CA GLY A 31 -7.05 -1.94 -12.52
C GLY A 31 -6.11 -0.74 -12.36
N THR A 32 -6.63 0.48 -12.16
CA THR A 32 -5.82 1.71 -12.16
C THR A 32 -5.21 2.04 -10.80
N GLN A 33 -5.77 1.52 -9.71
CA GLN A 33 -5.32 1.79 -8.34
C GLN A 33 -4.99 0.49 -7.61
N VAL A 34 -3.83 0.48 -6.94
CA VAL A 34 -3.42 -0.57 -6.01
C VAL A 34 -3.32 0.04 -4.61
N ILE A 35 -4.04 -0.55 -3.66
CA ILE A 35 -4.03 -0.13 -2.25
C ILE A 35 -3.38 -1.24 -1.43
N SER A 36 -2.42 -0.88 -0.58
CA SER A 36 -1.79 -1.78 0.40
C SER A 36 -1.87 -1.17 1.79
N CYS A 37 -2.11 -1.98 2.81
CA CYS A 37 -2.11 -1.54 4.20
C CYS A 37 -0.78 -1.91 4.88
N TRP A 38 -0.26 -1.00 5.71
CA TRP A 38 1.01 -1.17 6.40
C TRP A 38 0.85 -0.94 7.89
N GLU A 39 1.32 -1.89 8.69
CA GLU A 39 1.45 -1.72 10.13
C GLU A 39 2.78 -1.03 10.45
N ILE A 40 2.70 0.07 11.20
CA ILE A 40 3.86 0.70 11.84
C ILE A 40 4.27 -0.18 13.02
N THR A 41 5.46 -0.77 12.98
CA THR A 41 5.96 -1.53 14.13
C THR A 41 6.35 -0.58 15.26
N GLU A 42 6.44 -1.07 16.50
CA GLU A 42 6.87 -0.24 17.64
C GLU A 42 8.22 0.46 17.37
N ALA A 43 9.18 -0.28 16.80
CA ALA A 43 10.48 0.27 16.44
C ALA A 43 10.40 1.37 15.36
N ASP A 44 9.47 1.25 14.40
CA ASP A 44 9.22 2.31 13.42
C ASP A 44 8.54 3.52 14.04
N PHE A 45 7.57 3.29 14.92
CA PHE A 45 6.84 4.34 15.61
C PHE A 45 7.78 5.21 16.43
N GLU A 46 8.71 4.59 17.16
CA GLU A 46 9.75 5.28 17.93
C GLU A 46 10.75 6.07 17.05
N ARG A 47 10.98 5.64 15.81
CA ARG A 47 11.76 6.41 14.83
C ARG A 47 10.96 7.59 14.28
N LEU A 48 9.68 7.39 13.96
CA LEU A 48 8.79 8.42 13.43
C LEU A 48 8.55 9.56 14.43
N LYS A 49 8.44 9.27 15.73
CA LYS A 49 8.36 10.29 16.78
C LYS A 49 9.53 11.27 16.77
N ARG A 50 10.74 10.78 16.46
CA ARG A 50 11.97 11.60 16.41
C ARG A 50 12.19 12.26 15.06
N ASN A 51 11.85 11.54 13.99
CA ASN A 51 12.05 11.95 12.62
C ASN A 51 10.82 11.55 11.80
N PRO A 52 9.82 12.43 11.66
CA PRO A 52 8.53 12.11 11.07
C PRO A 52 8.62 12.08 9.53
N ARG A 53 9.36 11.10 9.02
CA ARG A 53 9.63 10.91 7.59
C ARG A 53 9.36 9.46 7.23
N ILE A 54 8.55 9.26 6.19
CA ILE A 54 8.32 7.95 5.59
C ILE A 54 9.13 7.92 4.29
N TYR A 55 10.01 6.94 4.15
CA TYR A 55 10.76 6.68 2.93
C TYR A 55 10.18 5.45 2.25
N ILE A 56 9.93 5.53 0.94
CA ILE A 56 9.27 4.49 0.16
C ILE A 56 10.16 4.18 -1.05
N SER A 57 10.47 2.91 -1.24
CA SER A 57 11.20 2.40 -2.41
C SER A 57 10.31 1.37 -3.08
N GLN A 58 9.94 1.62 -4.35
CA GLN A 58 9.12 0.72 -5.15
C GLN A 58 9.97 0.15 -6.28
N LEU A 59 9.92 -1.17 -6.47
CA LEU A 59 10.51 -1.79 -7.65
C LEU A 59 9.63 -1.50 -8.86
N THR A 60 10.17 -0.76 -9.83
CA THR A 60 9.45 -0.39 -11.05
C THR A 60 9.84 -1.26 -12.24
N PHE A 61 10.94 -2.03 -12.13
CA PHE A 61 11.49 -2.86 -13.20
C PHE A 61 11.67 -2.11 -14.53
N GLY A 62 11.99 -0.82 -14.47
CA GLY A 62 12.16 0.04 -15.65
C GLY A 62 10.86 0.57 -16.25
N ALA A 63 9.69 0.24 -15.68
CA ALA A 63 8.41 0.79 -16.09
C ALA A 63 8.18 2.22 -15.56
N ASN A 64 7.14 2.87 -16.09
CA ASN A 64 6.69 4.18 -15.60
C ASN A 64 6.33 4.11 -14.10
N ILE A 65 6.67 5.17 -13.37
CA ILE A 65 6.41 5.27 -11.94
C ILE A 65 5.00 5.84 -11.75
N PRO A 66 4.03 5.07 -11.22
CA PRO A 66 2.71 5.61 -10.92
C PRO A 66 2.80 6.60 -9.75
N PRO A 67 1.94 7.64 -9.70
CA PRO A 67 1.83 8.52 -8.53
C PRO A 67 1.49 7.72 -7.27
N LEU A 68 2.04 8.16 -6.13
CA LEU A 68 1.78 7.55 -4.84
C LEU A 68 0.90 8.46 -3.97
N PHE A 69 -0.17 7.89 -3.42
CA PHE A 69 -1.00 8.54 -2.40
C PHE A 69 -0.86 7.77 -1.09
N ALA A 70 -0.38 8.44 -0.04
CA ALA A 70 -0.18 7.85 1.28
C ALA A 70 -1.02 8.59 2.32
N THR A 71 -1.68 7.84 3.20
CA THR A 71 -2.53 8.36 4.27
C THR A 71 -2.46 7.45 5.49
N THR A 72 -2.80 8.00 6.66
CA THR A 72 -3.02 7.26 7.90
C THR A 72 -4.49 6.93 8.17
N ASP A 73 -5.43 7.48 7.37
CA ASP A 73 -6.86 7.20 7.47
C ASP A 73 -7.37 6.47 6.22
N LYS A 74 -7.86 5.24 6.41
CA LYS A 74 -8.36 4.43 5.30
C LYS A 74 -9.55 5.08 4.57
N HIS A 75 -10.32 5.94 5.23
CA HIS A 75 -11.48 6.57 4.60
C HIS A 75 -11.09 7.52 3.46
N ASP A 76 -9.86 8.05 3.45
CA ASP A 76 -9.34 8.87 2.35
C ASP A 76 -9.16 8.06 1.04
N LEU A 77 -8.99 6.74 1.15
CA LEU A 77 -8.72 5.85 0.02
C LEU A 77 -10.00 5.35 -0.66
N PHE A 78 -11.08 5.21 0.10
CA PHE A 78 -12.33 4.57 -0.33
C PHE A 78 -13.47 5.59 -0.49
N THR A 79 -13.15 6.80 -0.95
CA THR A 79 -14.10 7.92 -1.08
C THR A 79 -15.06 7.81 -2.26
N TYR A 80 -14.85 6.86 -3.17
CA TYR A 80 -15.80 6.60 -4.26
C TYR A 80 -17.09 5.99 -3.70
N LYS A 81 -18.10 6.84 -3.50
CA LYS A 81 -19.50 6.41 -3.53
C LYS A 81 -19.70 5.65 -4.84
N GLN A 82 -20.13 4.39 -4.74
CA GLN A 82 -20.62 3.67 -5.92
C GLN A 82 -21.70 4.55 -6.58
N PRO A 83 -21.72 4.70 -7.92
CA PRO A 83 -22.91 5.23 -8.57
C PRO A 83 -24.08 4.35 -8.14
N GLU A 84 -25.13 4.96 -7.58
CA GLU A 84 -26.37 4.26 -7.22
C GLU A 84 -26.84 3.45 -8.45
N GLN A 85 -27.14 2.17 -8.24
CA GLN A 85 -27.69 1.27 -9.26
C GLN A 85 -29.13 1.64 -9.60
#